data_AF-A0A0Q5TWE6-F1
#
_entry.id   AF-A0A0Q5TWE6-F1
#
_cell.length_a   1.000
_cell.length_b   1.000
_cell.length_c   1.000
_cell.angle_alpha   90.00
_cell.angle_beta   90.00
_cell.angle_gamma   90.00
#
_symmetry.space_group_name_H-M   'P 1'
#
loop_
_entity.id
_entity.type
_entity.pdbx_description
1 polymer ?
#
loop_
_entity_poly.entity_id
_entity_poly.type
_entity_poly.pdbx_seq_one_letter_code
_entity_poly.pdbx_strand_id
1 'polypeptide(L)'
;MLRTRLLKAFLLFLFTTLAVTTYAQKPYRVNEIPDPKKDGGGWVSNPDGILTLDVVNQINSAISDFEQKTNVQVAVVIVNDFEKDKEDFDFAYELFNTWGIGQKTSNNGLLLFIAKDRRKYRFITGTGTEGVLPDVKLKHIAEQNLLPAFRENDFGTGIINTIQAIGKVILNPDNEAELNQLFTQPEAGGNSSDKSWLYIAAIAVLFFGVFTLINRQAKGNVGKQAGDNYNLEKKIANGCVGLFIVVFACIFIVVFFDGFRFLQNIKLVHAPFILYGILAIALFFRYLYYLSSLRKNHNDDENFFEAVTSFNRKNFWLIIFSPLILILLLNYLFKRSKNIYRFKPILDEKQKEMIRVDRDVNVEGKPFLSAGQRKEEMVKVYDYDIWESSDGKQHVIKQWPAEEYDTFIQCPDCSFRTYQLDKQVPVTTATYSHAGKAKVVNECSFCKKTEFISWVALPMLVQSSSSSGSSSSSSSSSSSSSSSSWGGGSSSGGGTGGSW
;
A
#
# COMPACT_ATOMS: atom_id res chain seq x y z
N MET A 1 -39.69 71.99 -8.81
CA MET A 1 -38.59 71.17 -8.23
C MET A 1 -39.04 70.16 -7.16
N LEU A 2 -40.17 70.35 -6.45
CA LEU A 2 -40.63 69.40 -5.43
C LEU A 2 -41.11 68.04 -6.01
N ARG A 3 -41.80 68.07 -7.16
CA ARG A 3 -42.40 66.88 -7.81
C ARG A 3 -41.37 65.85 -8.28
N THR A 4 -40.18 66.29 -8.71
CA THR A 4 -39.11 65.40 -9.18
C THR A 4 -38.29 64.77 -8.04
N ARG A 5 -38.26 65.39 -6.86
CA ARG A 5 -37.62 64.81 -5.66
C ARG A 5 -38.50 63.76 -4.98
N LEU A 6 -39.81 63.98 -4.94
CA LEU A 6 -40.78 63.00 -4.43
C LEU A 6 -40.86 61.73 -5.31
N LEU A 7 -40.81 61.87 -6.64
CA LEU A 7 -40.82 60.73 -7.56
C LEU A 7 -39.54 59.87 -7.44
N LYS A 8 -38.38 60.52 -7.24
CA LYS A 8 -37.10 59.81 -7.03
C LYS A 8 -37.05 59.11 -5.68
N ALA A 9 -37.59 59.70 -4.62
CA ALA A 9 -37.68 59.07 -3.30
C ALA A 9 -38.64 57.86 -3.32
N PHE A 10 -39.76 57.96 -4.05
CA PHE A 10 -40.71 56.86 -4.21
C PHE A 10 -40.16 55.71 -5.06
N LEU A 11 -39.45 56.00 -6.16
CA LEU A 11 -38.77 54.99 -6.97
C LEU A 11 -37.60 54.33 -6.22
N LEU A 12 -36.87 55.08 -5.39
CA LEU A 12 -35.79 54.52 -4.58
C LEU A 12 -36.35 53.64 -3.44
N PHE A 13 -37.49 54.04 -2.84
CA PHE A 13 -38.21 53.23 -1.86
C PHE A 13 -38.77 51.94 -2.48
N LEU A 14 -39.38 52.02 -3.67
CA LEU A 14 -39.88 50.87 -4.43
C LEU A 14 -38.74 49.92 -4.86
N PHE A 15 -37.56 50.45 -5.19
CA PHE A 15 -36.38 49.66 -5.54
C PHE A 15 -35.75 49.00 -4.30
N THR A 16 -35.81 49.63 -3.13
CA THR A 16 -35.36 49.03 -1.86
C THR A 16 -36.34 48.01 -1.29
N THR A 17 -37.64 48.10 -1.58
CA THR A 17 -38.63 47.10 -1.15
C THR A 17 -38.72 45.91 -2.10
N LEU A 18 -38.40 46.06 -3.39
CA LEU A 18 -38.30 44.93 -4.34
C LEU A 18 -37.06 44.05 -4.12
N ALA A 19 -36.03 44.55 -3.42
CA ALA A 19 -34.78 43.82 -3.19
C ALA A 19 -34.86 42.76 -2.07
N VAL A 20 -36.02 42.57 -1.42
CA VAL A 20 -36.14 41.71 -0.22
C VAL A 20 -36.76 40.33 -0.48
N THR A 21 -37.23 40.00 -1.69
CA THR A 21 -37.92 38.70 -1.88
C THR A 21 -37.48 37.93 -3.11
N THR A 22 -36.21 37.50 -3.12
CA THR A 22 -35.83 36.22 -3.74
C THR A 22 -34.74 35.58 -2.88
N TYR A 23 -35.11 35.07 -1.70
CA TYR A 23 -34.38 33.93 -1.14
C TYR A 23 -34.68 32.74 -2.06
N ALA A 24 -33.90 32.62 -3.14
CA ALA A 24 -33.81 31.35 -3.83
C ALA A 24 -33.18 30.40 -2.81
N GLN A 25 -34.00 29.53 -2.20
CA GLN A 25 -33.49 28.49 -1.31
C GLN A 25 -32.53 27.63 -2.13
N LYS A 26 -31.24 27.77 -1.80
CA LYS A 26 -30.18 27.01 -2.46
C LYS A 26 -30.30 25.57 -1.95
N PRO A 27 -30.24 24.56 -2.84
CA PRO A 27 -30.27 23.16 -2.43
C PRO A 27 -29.09 22.86 -1.50
N TYR A 28 -29.34 22.15 -0.39
CA TYR A 28 -28.31 21.79 0.57
C TYR A 28 -27.30 20.79 -0.01
N ARG A 29 -26.03 21.01 0.32
CA ARG A 29 -24.98 19.98 0.26
C ARG A 29 -24.86 19.25 1.58
N VAL A 30 -24.30 18.03 1.56
CA VAL A 30 -24.12 17.20 2.77
C VAL A 30 -23.38 17.95 3.88
N ASN A 31 -22.33 18.69 3.54
CA ASN A 31 -21.51 19.44 4.51
C ASN A 31 -22.16 20.75 5.00
N GLU A 32 -23.29 21.16 4.40
CA GLU A 32 -24.01 22.39 4.77
C GLU A 32 -25.17 22.10 5.73
N ILE A 33 -25.58 20.83 5.91
CA ILE A 33 -26.60 20.43 6.87
C ILE A 33 -25.96 20.39 8.27
N PRO A 34 -26.47 21.16 9.25
CA PRO A 34 -25.90 21.21 10.59
C PRO A 34 -26.09 19.87 11.31
N ASP A 35 -25.03 19.42 11.96
CA ASP A 35 -25.01 18.15 12.69
C ASP A 35 -25.55 18.38 14.11
N PRO A 36 -26.72 17.82 14.46
CA PRO A 36 -27.39 18.13 15.71
C PRO A 36 -26.59 17.69 16.95
N LYS A 37 -25.67 16.72 16.83
CA LYS A 37 -24.80 16.29 17.94
C LYS A 37 -23.65 17.26 18.18
N LYS A 38 -23.15 17.93 17.14
CA LYS A 38 -22.08 18.93 17.23
C LYS A 38 -22.60 20.32 17.60
N ASP A 39 -23.78 20.67 17.10
CA ASP A 39 -24.31 22.03 17.16
C ASP A 39 -25.36 22.26 18.28
N GLY A 40 -25.76 21.21 19.01
CA GLY A 40 -26.75 21.34 20.08
C GLY A 40 -27.01 20.11 20.97
N GLY A 41 -26.31 18.99 20.74
CA GLY A 41 -26.43 17.75 21.52
C GLY A 41 -27.71 16.93 21.26
N GLY A 42 -28.53 17.31 20.28
CA GLY A 42 -29.78 16.62 19.93
C GLY A 42 -29.63 15.55 18.85
N TRP A 43 -30.75 15.15 18.26
CA TRP A 43 -30.85 14.12 17.21
C TRP A 43 -31.55 14.59 15.94
N VAL A 44 -32.13 15.80 15.98
CA VAL A 44 -32.92 16.36 14.88
C VAL A 44 -32.20 17.55 14.25
N SER A 45 -31.95 17.49 12.94
CA SER A 45 -31.51 18.62 12.13
C SER A 45 -32.69 19.20 11.36
N ASN A 46 -33.01 20.47 11.62
CA ASN A 46 -34.13 21.20 11.05
C ASN A 46 -33.69 22.63 10.66
N PRO A 47 -32.73 22.80 9.73
CA PRO A 47 -32.16 24.10 9.39
C PRO A 47 -33.16 25.06 8.72
N ASP A 48 -34.19 24.52 8.06
CA ASP A 48 -35.22 25.28 7.35
C ASP A 48 -36.39 25.71 8.25
N GLY A 49 -36.40 25.32 9.53
CA GLY A 49 -37.50 25.64 10.44
C GLY A 49 -38.84 25.01 10.06
N ILE A 50 -38.82 23.85 9.38
CA ILE A 50 -40.02 23.11 8.94
C ILE A 50 -40.78 22.58 10.16
N LEU A 51 -40.05 22.14 11.19
CA LEU A 51 -40.60 21.72 12.47
C LEU A 51 -40.57 22.87 13.47
N THR A 52 -41.58 22.95 14.34
CA THR A 52 -41.56 23.85 15.50
C THR A 52 -40.59 23.34 16.57
N LEU A 53 -40.11 24.24 17.43
CA LEU A 53 -39.20 23.86 18.51
C LEU A 53 -39.80 22.82 19.47
N ASP A 54 -41.11 22.90 19.72
CA ASP A 54 -41.82 21.93 20.55
C ASP A 54 -41.76 20.52 19.94
N VAL A 55 -42.03 20.40 18.64
CA VAL A 55 -41.94 19.13 17.90
C VAL A 55 -40.51 18.59 17.90
N VAL A 56 -39.51 19.45 17.67
CA VAL A 56 -38.09 19.06 17.72
C VAL A 56 -37.74 18.49 19.09
N ASN A 57 -38.20 19.12 20.18
CA ASN A 57 -37.97 18.65 21.53
C ASN A 57 -38.67 17.30 21.80
N GLN A 58 -39.91 17.13 21.35
CA GLN A 58 -40.63 15.85 21.49
C GLN A 58 -39.91 14.71 20.78
N ILE A 59 -39.40 14.95 19.56
CA ILE A 59 -38.64 13.94 18.81
C ILE A 59 -37.31 13.64 19.52
N ASN A 60 -36.57 14.66 19.96
CA ASN A 60 -35.32 14.48 20.70
C ASN A 60 -35.53 13.67 21.98
N SER A 61 -36.58 13.97 22.76
CA SER A 61 -36.93 13.20 23.97
C SER A 61 -37.26 11.75 23.64
N ALA A 62 -38.09 11.50 22.62
CA ALA A 62 -38.43 10.14 22.21
C ALA A 62 -37.20 9.33 21.79
N ILE A 63 -36.27 9.94 21.03
CA ILE A 63 -35.03 9.29 20.61
C ILE A 63 -34.11 8.99 21.81
N SER A 64 -33.96 9.97 22.71
CA SER A 64 -33.18 9.82 23.94
C SER A 64 -33.66 8.62 24.78
N ASP A 65 -34.98 8.44 24.90
CA ASP A 65 -35.59 7.43 25.76
C ASP A 65 -35.27 6.00 25.33
N PHE A 66 -35.26 5.71 24.02
CA PHE A 66 -34.91 4.37 23.53
C PHE A 66 -33.42 4.19 23.28
N GLU A 67 -32.66 5.24 22.94
CA GLU A 67 -31.19 5.15 22.81
C GLU A 67 -30.55 4.77 24.15
N GLN A 68 -31.01 5.34 25.27
CA GLN A 68 -30.52 4.99 26.61
C GLN A 68 -30.77 3.52 26.99
N LYS A 69 -31.82 2.90 26.43
CA LYS A 69 -32.23 1.52 26.76
C LYS A 69 -31.64 0.48 25.82
N THR A 70 -31.31 0.87 24.60
CA THR A 70 -30.96 -0.08 23.52
C THR A 70 -29.70 0.28 22.76
N ASN A 71 -29.02 1.40 23.07
CA ASN A 71 -27.84 1.89 22.34
C ASN A 71 -28.06 2.24 20.85
N VAL A 72 -29.24 2.03 20.26
CA VAL A 72 -29.54 2.38 18.86
C VAL A 72 -29.56 3.89 18.68
N GLN A 73 -28.75 4.40 17.76
CA GLN A 73 -28.66 5.84 17.49
C GLN A 73 -29.56 6.22 16.31
N VAL A 74 -30.54 7.07 16.54
CA VAL A 74 -31.44 7.55 15.48
C VAL A 74 -31.19 9.04 15.22
N ALA A 75 -31.09 9.43 13.95
CA ALA A 75 -31.05 10.83 13.54
C ALA A 75 -32.22 11.15 12.61
N VAL A 76 -32.77 12.35 12.72
CA VAL A 76 -33.82 12.86 11.84
C VAL A 76 -33.33 14.13 11.16
N VAL A 77 -33.44 14.18 9.85
CA VAL A 77 -33.04 15.33 9.05
C VAL A 77 -34.18 15.72 8.13
N ILE A 78 -34.60 16.98 8.22
CA ILE A 78 -35.64 17.54 7.36
C ILE A 78 -35.18 18.86 6.74
N VAL A 79 -35.22 18.91 5.42
CA VAL A 79 -34.84 20.07 4.60
C VAL A 79 -35.87 20.34 3.50
N ASN A 80 -35.91 21.55 2.97
CA ASN A 80 -36.74 21.89 1.82
C ASN A 80 -36.23 21.15 0.56
N ASP A 81 -34.94 21.27 0.22
CA ASP A 81 -34.33 20.61 -0.95
C ASP A 81 -32.83 20.30 -0.75
N PHE A 82 -32.27 19.42 -1.58
CA PHE A 82 -30.86 19.00 -1.59
C PHE A 82 -30.26 19.07 -3.01
N GLU A 83 -28.98 18.75 -3.19
CA GLU A 83 -28.28 18.85 -4.49
C GLU A 83 -29.08 18.23 -5.67
N LYS A 84 -29.15 18.92 -6.81
CA LYS A 84 -30.04 18.56 -7.94
C LYS A 84 -29.54 17.38 -8.77
N ASP A 85 -28.24 17.14 -8.75
CA ASP A 85 -27.52 16.09 -9.46
C ASP A 85 -27.38 14.79 -8.66
N LYS A 86 -27.93 14.73 -7.43
CA LYS A 86 -27.91 13.54 -6.58
C LYS A 86 -29.30 12.94 -6.39
N GLU A 87 -29.34 11.61 -6.28
CA GLU A 87 -30.51 10.88 -5.81
C GLU A 87 -30.66 10.99 -4.29
N ASP A 88 -31.89 10.82 -3.79
CA ASP A 88 -32.18 10.89 -2.35
C ASP A 88 -31.46 9.82 -1.54
N PHE A 89 -31.26 8.63 -2.12
CA PHE A 89 -30.48 7.56 -1.50
C PHE A 89 -29.02 7.96 -1.34
N ASP A 90 -28.35 8.34 -2.42
CA ASP A 90 -26.93 8.69 -2.41
C ASP A 90 -26.66 9.84 -1.44
N PHE A 91 -27.53 10.86 -1.45
CA PHE A 91 -27.42 12.00 -0.54
C PHE A 91 -27.57 11.57 0.92
N ALA A 92 -28.62 10.80 1.25
CA ALA A 92 -28.85 10.33 2.62
C ALA A 92 -27.76 9.35 3.09
N TYR A 93 -27.25 8.49 2.21
CA TYR A 93 -26.18 7.55 2.50
C TYR A 93 -24.85 8.27 2.76
N GLU A 94 -24.52 9.28 1.95
CA GLU A 94 -23.35 10.13 2.17
C GLU A 94 -23.46 10.92 3.47
N LEU A 95 -24.64 11.47 3.77
CA LEU A 95 -24.92 12.16 5.03
C LEU A 95 -24.76 11.22 6.24
N PHE A 96 -25.32 10.02 6.18
CA PHE A 96 -25.20 9.01 7.23
C PHE A 96 -23.74 8.71 7.57
N ASN A 97 -22.92 8.47 6.55
CA ASN A 97 -21.51 8.13 6.74
C ASN A 97 -20.66 9.35 7.13
N THR A 98 -21.01 10.54 6.63
CA THR A 98 -20.31 11.80 6.98
C THR A 98 -20.51 12.15 8.45
N TRP A 99 -21.73 11.93 8.97
CA TRP A 99 -22.02 12.12 10.38
C TRP A 99 -21.54 10.93 11.23
N GLY A 100 -21.39 9.75 10.64
CA GLY A 100 -20.95 8.55 11.35
C GLY A 100 -22.02 8.03 12.30
N ILE A 101 -23.28 8.06 11.87
CA ILE A 101 -24.45 7.74 12.70
C ILE A 101 -24.39 6.27 13.15
N GLY A 102 -24.52 6.03 14.46
CA GLY A 102 -24.32 4.72 15.08
C GLY A 102 -22.94 4.58 15.71
N GLN A 103 -22.70 3.48 16.42
CA GLN A 103 -21.39 3.18 17.01
C GLN A 103 -20.49 2.43 16.03
N LYS A 104 -19.17 2.71 16.08
CA LYS A 104 -18.17 2.13 15.16
C LYS A 104 -18.09 0.59 15.19
N THR A 105 -18.43 -0.02 16.32
CA THR A 105 -18.34 -1.47 16.51
C THR A 105 -19.63 -2.19 16.16
N SER A 106 -20.77 -1.64 16.57
CA SER A 106 -22.09 -2.27 16.38
C SER A 106 -22.82 -1.77 15.13
N ASN A 107 -22.41 -0.66 14.50
CA ASN A 107 -23.10 -0.03 13.36
C ASN A 107 -24.62 0.08 13.57
N ASN A 108 -25.02 0.50 14.76
CA ASN A 108 -26.41 0.51 15.22
C ASN A 108 -27.11 1.87 14.96
N GLY A 109 -26.82 2.48 13.81
CA GLY A 109 -27.34 3.79 13.42
C GLY A 109 -28.56 3.70 12.50
N LEU A 110 -29.50 4.63 12.62
CA LEU A 110 -30.62 4.81 11.71
C LEU A 110 -30.79 6.30 11.39
N LEU A 111 -30.88 6.65 10.11
CA LEU A 111 -31.20 8.00 9.66
C LEU A 111 -32.58 8.01 9.00
N LEU A 112 -33.43 8.97 9.36
CA LEU A 112 -34.60 9.37 8.59
C LEU A 112 -34.31 10.72 7.93
N PHE A 113 -34.12 10.72 6.61
CA PHE A 113 -33.92 11.90 5.79
C PHE A 113 -35.21 12.28 5.05
N ILE A 114 -35.59 13.55 5.06
CA ILE A 114 -36.81 14.07 4.44
C ILE A 114 -36.47 15.31 3.61
N ALA A 115 -36.83 15.27 2.33
CA ALA A 115 -36.76 16.40 1.40
C ALA A 115 -38.18 16.85 1.05
N LYS A 116 -38.65 17.91 1.71
CA LYS A 116 -40.05 18.37 1.66
C LYS A 116 -40.49 18.78 0.25
N ASP A 117 -39.70 19.58 -0.46
CA ASP A 117 -40.11 20.12 -1.77
C ASP A 117 -40.08 19.05 -2.86
N ARG A 118 -39.25 18.00 -2.68
CA ARG A 118 -39.25 16.81 -3.54
C ARG A 118 -40.29 15.78 -3.14
N ARG A 119 -40.96 15.97 -2.00
CA ARG A 119 -41.86 14.99 -1.36
C ARG A 119 -41.23 13.60 -1.25
N LYS A 120 -39.96 13.54 -0.82
CA LYS A 120 -39.22 12.29 -0.68
C LYS A 120 -38.74 12.06 0.74
N TYR A 121 -38.79 10.83 1.20
CA TYR A 121 -38.19 10.39 2.45
C TYR A 121 -37.29 9.17 2.22
N ARG A 122 -36.27 9.03 3.06
CA ARG A 122 -35.31 7.92 3.02
C ARG A 122 -34.92 7.50 4.42
N PHE A 123 -34.93 6.20 4.65
CA PHE A 123 -34.26 5.59 5.79
C PHE A 123 -32.92 5.02 5.34
N ILE A 124 -31.88 5.24 6.14
CA ILE A 124 -30.58 4.57 6.00
C ILE A 124 -30.29 3.85 7.30
N THR A 125 -30.06 2.54 7.21
CA THR A 125 -29.75 1.69 8.36
C THR A 125 -28.28 1.30 8.36
N GLY A 126 -27.69 1.22 9.55
CA GLY A 126 -26.42 0.54 9.75
C GLY A 126 -26.63 -0.97 9.87
N THR A 127 -25.58 -1.76 9.62
CA THR A 127 -25.65 -3.23 9.64
C THR A 127 -26.17 -3.80 10.96
N GLY A 128 -25.93 -3.12 12.08
CA GLY A 128 -26.39 -3.56 13.40
C GLY A 128 -27.85 -3.27 13.69
N THR A 129 -28.52 -2.49 12.85
CA THR A 129 -29.97 -2.22 12.97
C THR A 129 -30.81 -2.97 11.94
N GLU A 130 -30.20 -3.49 10.88
CA GLU A 130 -30.89 -4.14 9.76
C GLU A 130 -31.68 -5.38 10.17
N GLY A 131 -31.19 -6.16 11.14
CA GLY A 131 -31.92 -7.34 11.65
C GLY A 131 -33.26 -7.00 12.32
N VAL A 132 -33.28 -5.92 13.12
CA VAL A 132 -34.44 -5.51 13.92
C VAL A 132 -35.37 -4.57 13.14
N LEU A 133 -34.78 -3.73 12.29
CA LEU A 133 -35.41 -2.74 11.43
C LEU A 133 -35.02 -2.97 9.96
N PRO A 134 -35.45 -4.10 9.35
CA PRO A 134 -35.22 -4.34 7.94
C PRO A 134 -36.01 -3.34 7.09
N ASP A 135 -35.53 -3.10 5.86
CA ASP A 135 -36.09 -2.14 4.91
C ASP A 135 -37.60 -2.29 4.70
N VAL A 136 -38.11 -3.53 4.65
CA VAL A 136 -39.54 -3.81 4.49
C VAL A 136 -40.34 -3.29 5.69
N LYS A 137 -39.82 -3.45 6.91
CA LYS A 137 -40.48 -3.03 8.15
C LYS A 137 -40.48 -1.51 8.28
N LEU A 138 -39.35 -0.87 7.99
CA LEU A 138 -39.24 0.60 7.96
C LEU A 138 -40.16 1.22 6.90
N LYS A 139 -40.29 0.57 5.74
CA LYS A 139 -41.24 1.00 4.70
C LYS A 139 -42.68 0.95 5.21
N HIS A 140 -43.09 -0.16 5.83
CA HIS A 140 -44.44 -0.29 6.40
C HIS A 140 -44.71 0.71 7.53
N ILE A 141 -43.72 0.97 8.39
CA ILE A 141 -43.85 2.01 9.42
C ILE A 141 -44.08 3.37 8.76
N ALA A 142 -43.32 3.74 7.73
CA ALA A 142 -43.57 5.00 7.03
C ALA A 142 -44.96 5.05 6.37
N GLU A 143 -45.38 3.98 5.69
CA GLU A 143 -46.69 3.92 5.05
C GLU A 143 -47.85 4.11 6.05
N GLN A 144 -47.71 3.60 7.28
CA GLN A 144 -48.72 3.66 8.32
C GLN A 144 -48.66 4.93 9.19
N ASN A 145 -47.45 5.44 9.45
CA ASN A 145 -47.22 6.47 10.47
C ASN A 145 -46.70 7.81 9.91
N LEU A 146 -45.97 7.78 8.78
CA LEU A 146 -45.36 8.97 8.16
C LEU A 146 -46.26 9.57 7.08
N LEU A 147 -46.61 8.75 6.07
CA LEU A 147 -47.28 9.23 4.86
C LEU A 147 -48.68 9.81 5.07
N PRO A 148 -49.54 9.28 5.97
CA PRO A 148 -50.86 9.86 6.19
C PRO A 148 -50.80 11.33 6.62
N ALA A 149 -49.93 11.67 7.57
CA ALA A 149 -49.77 13.04 8.05
C ALA A 149 -49.07 13.94 7.00
N PHE A 150 -48.11 13.38 6.25
CA PHE A 150 -47.40 14.12 5.20
C PHE A 150 -48.32 14.52 4.03
N ARG A 151 -49.36 13.74 3.72
CA ARG A 151 -50.41 14.12 2.75
C ARG A 151 -51.19 15.36 3.17
N GLU A 152 -51.30 15.59 4.49
CA GLU A 152 -51.97 16.75 5.08
C GLU A 152 -50.99 17.91 5.36
N ASN A 153 -49.71 17.77 4.96
CA ASN A 153 -48.59 18.66 5.28
C ASN A 153 -48.30 18.78 6.79
N ASP A 154 -48.75 17.82 7.60
CA ASP A 154 -48.40 17.73 9.02
C ASP A 154 -47.13 16.90 9.20
N PHE A 155 -45.98 17.53 8.94
CA PHE A 155 -44.68 16.87 9.03
C PHE A 155 -44.30 16.51 10.48
N GLY A 156 -44.72 17.32 11.45
CA GLY A 156 -44.39 17.11 12.86
C GLY A 156 -45.04 15.84 13.40
N THR A 157 -46.35 15.72 13.22
CA THR A 157 -47.10 14.53 13.65
C THR A 157 -46.60 13.27 12.93
N GLY A 158 -46.34 13.35 11.62
CA GLY A 158 -45.82 12.20 10.87
C GLY A 158 -44.48 11.68 11.40
N ILE A 159 -43.54 12.58 11.69
CA ILE A 159 -42.22 12.20 12.20
C ILE A 159 -42.33 11.66 13.63
N ILE A 160 -43.09 12.32 14.51
CA ILE A 160 -43.28 11.85 15.90
C ILE A 160 -43.86 10.44 15.91
N ASN A 161 -44.95 10.20 15.16
CA ASN A 161 -45.58 8.88 15.08
C ASN A 161 -44.62 7.81 14.56
N THR A 162 -43.80 8.17 13.58
CA THR A 162 -42.80 7.27 12.99
C THR A 162 -41.71 6.90 13.99
N ILE A 163 -41.16 7.89 14.70
CA ILE A 163 -40.12 7.68 15.73
C ILE A 163 -40.67 6.87 16.90
N GLN A 164 -41.91 7.12 17.33
CA GLN A 164 -42.56 6.32 18.37
C GLN A 164 -42.81 4.87 17.92
N ALA A 165 -43.22 4.64 16.67
CA ALA A 165 -43.39 3.31 16.11
C ALA A 165 -42.06 2.55 16.01
N ILE A 166 -40.99 3.22 15.58
CA ILE A 166 -39.63 2.68 15.60
C ILE A 166 -39.20 2.34 17.03
N GLY A 167 -39.44 3.24 17.99
CA GLY A 167 -39.14 3.01 19.41
C GLY A 167 -39.87 1.77 19.96
N LYS A 168 -41.15 1.55 19.61
CA LYS A 168 -41.89 0.34 19.99
C LYS A 168 -41.28 -0.94 19.43
N VAL A 169 -40.75 -0.89 18.21
CA VAL A 169 -40.07 -2.03 17.59
C VAL A 169 -38.74 -2.32 18.28
N ILE A 170 -37.94 -1.28 18.53
CA ILE A 170 -36.63 -1.41 19.17
C ILE A 170 -36.75 -1.85 20.64
N LEU A 171 -37.78 -1.39 21.36
CA LEU A 171 -37.99 -1.71 22.77
C LEU A 171 -38.76 -3.02 23.00
N ASN A 172 -39.12 -3.78 21.96
CA ASN A 172 -39.86 -5.03 22.13
C ASN A 172 -38.94 -6.13 22.71
N PRO A 173 -39.28 -6.78 23.84
CA PRO A 173 -38.50 -7.85 24.46
C PRO A 173 -38.26 -9.06 23.55
N ASP A 174 -39.11 -9.33 22.56
CA ASP A 174 -38.85 -10.41 21.59
C ASP A 174 -37.64 -10.10 20.69
N ASN A 175 -37.35 -8.81 20.48
CA ASN A 175 -36.18 -8.34 19.75
C ASN A 175 -34.97 -8.18 20.69
N GLU A 176 -35.13 -8.25 22.02
CA GLU A 176 -34.00 -8.15 22.96
C GLU A 176 -32.99 -9.26 22.76
N ALA A 177 -33.38 -10.47 22.33
CA ALA A 177 -32.42 -11.54 22.04
C ALA A 177 -31.57 -11.23 20.79
N GLU A 178 -32.17 -10.65 19.74
CA GLU A 178 -31.44 -10.21 18.53
C GLU A 178 -30.65 -8.94 18.79
N LEU A 179 -31.23 -7.94 19.47
CA LEU A 179 -30.57 -6.72 19.94
C LEU A 179 -29.40 -7.06 20.86
N ASN A 180 -29.58 -7.93 21.85
CA ASN A 180 -28.49 -8.40 22.70
C ASN A 180 -27.50 -9.25 21.90
N GLN A 181 -27.84 -10.03 20.87
CA GLN A 181 -26.81 -10.67 20.03
C GLN A 181 -26.04 -9.65 19.16
N LEU A 182 -26.69 -8.55 18.78
CA LEU A 182 -26.10 -7.44 18.01
C LEU A 182 -25.24 -6.51 18.91
N PHE A 183 -25.63 -6.30 20.17
CA PHE A 183 -24.91 -5.53 21.19
C PHE A 183 -23.91 -6.36 21.99
N THR A 184 -24.16 -7.66 22.12
CA THR A 184 -23.25 -8.70 22.63
C THR A 184 -22.57 -9.39 21.46
N GLN A 185 -22.16 -8.62 20.44
CA GLN A 185 -20.78 -8.87 20.05
C GLN A 185 -19.97 -8.58 21.30
N PRO A 186 -19.33 -9.59 21.90
CA PRO A 186 -18.52 -9.34 23.07
C PRO A 186 -17.56 -8.22 22.69
N GLU A 187 -17.50 -7.23 23.57
CA GLU A 187 -16.27 -6.54 23.93
C GLU A 187 -15.04 -7.36 23.49
N ALA A 188 -14.58 -7.12 22.26
CA ALA A 188 -13.16 -7.23 21.97
C ALA A 188 -12.39 -6.09 22.68
N GLY A 189 -13.08 -5.30 23.51
CA GLY A 189 -12.57 -4.45 24.59
C GLY A 189 -12.20 -5.19 25.88
N GLY A 190 -12.40 -6.52 25.97
CA GLY A 190 -11.74 -7.37 26.96
C GLY A 190 -10.48 -8.02 26.40
N ASN A 191 -9.31 -7.38 26.58
CA ASN A 191 -7.96 -7.98 26.43
C ASN A 191 -7.61 -8.70 25.11
N SER A 192 -8.11 -8.26 23.95
CA SER A 192 -7.55 -8.68 22.65
C SER A 192 -6.42 -7.76 22.17
N SER A 193 -6.55 -6.45 22.42
CA SER A 193 -5.47 -5.45 22.28
C SER A 193 -4.23 -5.82 23.10
N ASP A 194 -4.42 -6.46 24.25
CA ASP A 194 -3.35 -6.83 25.18
C ASP A 194 -2.63 -8.14 24.80
N LYS A 195 -3.02 -8.81 23.70
CA LYS A 195 -2.31 -9.99 23.16
C LYS A 195 -1.99 -9.87 21.67
N SER A 196 -2.61 -8.95 20.92
CA SER A 196 -2.19 -8.64 19.54
C SER A 196 -0.71 -8.23 19.47
N TRP A 197 -0.24 -7.44 20.45
CA TRP A 197 1.18 -7.11 20.55
C TRP A 197 2.07 -8.32 20.83
N LEU A 198 1.56 -9.37 21.50
CA LEU A 198 2.31 -10.62 21.72
C LEU A 198 2.52 -11.38 20.41
N TYR A 199 1.53 -11.41 19.51
CA TYR A 199 1.72 -12.03 18.19
C TYR A 199 2.70 -11.24 17.33
N ILE A 200 2.60 -9.90 17.34
CA ILE A 200 3.54 -9.00 16.66
C ILE A 200 4.95 -9.18 17.22
N ALA A 201 5.11 -9.19 18.55
CA ALA A 201 6.38 -9.39 19.23
C ALA A 201 6.94 -10.79 18.98
N ALA A 202 6.12 -11.84 18.99
CA ALA A 202 6.53 -13.20 18.69
C ALA A 202 7.04 -13.33 17.24
N ILE A 203 6.33 -12.76 16.27
CA ILE A 203 6.78 -12.70 14.87
C ILE A 203 8.09 -11.93 14.76
N ALA A 204 8.20 -10.77 15.40
CA ALA A 204 9.40 -9.94 15.37
C ALA A 204 10.62 -10.65 16.00
N VAL A 205 10.46 -11.28 17.17
CA VAL A 205 11.52 -12.02 17.86
C VAL A 205 11.93 -13.25 17.05
N LEU A 206 10.96 -13.96 16.46
CA LEU A 206 11.24 -15.11 15.62
C LEU A 206 12.09 -14.69 14.40
N PHE A 207 11.65 -13.68 13.66
CA PHE A 207 12.41 -13.18 12.51
C PHE A 207 13.76 -12.62 12.95
N PHE A 208 13.85 -11.91 14.07
CA PHE A 208 15.12 -11.44 14.63
C PHE A 208 16.09 -12.61 14.91
N GLY A 209 15.59 -13.72 15.47
CA GLY A 209 16.36 -14.95 15.63
C GLY A 209 16.88 -15.51 14.29
N VAL A 210 16.01 -15.58 13.28
CA VAL A 210 16.40 -16.03 11.92
C VAL A 210 17.44 -15.10 11.31
N PHE A 211 17.24 -13.78 11.37
CA PHE A 211 18.18 -12.78 10.86
C PHE A 211 19.54 -12.86 11.56
N THR A 212 19.57 -12.98 12.88
CA THR A 212 20.83 -13.09 13.64
C THR A 212 21.57 -14.39 13.33
N LEU A 213 20.86 -15.51 13.16
CA LEU A 213 21.45 -16.78 12.73
C LEU A 213 22.08 -16.68 11.34
N ILE A 214 21.36 -16.14 10.35
CA ILE A 214 21.91 -15.93 9.00
C ILE A 214 23.10 -14.97 9.04
N ASN A 215 23.02 -13.90 9.84
CA ASN A 215 24.13 -12.95 10.00
C ASN A 215 25.37 -13.59 10.60
N ARG A 216 25.19 -14.51 11.55
CA ARG A 216 26.30 -15.25 12.16
C ARG A 216 26.93 -16.23 11.16
N GLN A 217 26.12 -16.94 10.37
CA GLN A 217 26.61 -17.81 9.29
C GLN A 217 27.31 -17.02 8.19
N ALA A 218 26.83 -15.81 7.87
CA ALA A 218 27.48 -14.90 6.93
C ALA A 218 28.86 -14.47 7.42
N LYS A 219 28.99 -14.05 8.68
CA LYS A 219 30.28 -13.62 9.27
C LYS A 219 31.31 -14.76 9.34
N GLY A 220 30.88 -16.01 9.51
CA GLY A 220 31.77 -17.17 9.55
C GLY A 220 32.42 -17.51 8.21
N ASN A 221 31.80 -17.13 7.09
CA ASN A 221 32.26 -17.46 5.73
C ASN A 221 32.97 -16.31 5.02
N VAL A 222 33.03 -15.09 5.58
CA VAL A 222 33.88 -14.02 5.02
C VAL A 222 35.32 -14.34 5.37
N GLY A 223 36.01 -15.00 4.43
CA GLY A 223 37.45 -15.24 4.50
C GLY A 223 38.20 -13.92 4.65
N LYS A 224 39.26 -13.93 5.47
CA LYS A 224 40.18 -12.81 5.72
C LYS A 224 41.00 -12.46 4.46
N GLN A 225 40.37 -12.05 3.36
CA GLN A 225 41.05 -11.47 2.20
C GLN A 225 40.14 -10.45 1.50
N ALA A 226 39.82 -9.36 2.19
CA ALA A 226 39.40 -8.13 1.52
C ALA A 226 39.95 -6.96 2.35
N GLY A 227 41.13 -6.49 1.96
CA GLY A 227 41.62 -5.19 2.38
C GLY A 227 40.59 -4.10 2.02
N ASP A 228 40.43 -3.16 2.95
CA ASP A 228 39.87 -1.82 2.76
C ASP A 228 38.39 -1.64 2.37
N ASN A 229 37.49 -2.57 2.69
CA ASN A 229 36.04 -2.34 2.54
C ASN A 229 35.19 -2.50 3.81
N TYR A 230 35.80 -2.32 4.99
CA TYR A 230 35.07 -2.21 6.27
C TYR A 230 34.00 -1.09 6.25
N ASN A 231 34.23 -0.03 5.46
CA ASN A 231 33.31 1.09 5.33
C ASN A 231 32.10 0.81 4.42
N LEU A 232 32.17 -0.13 3.47
CA LEU A 232 31.05 -0.45 2.59
C LEU A 232 30.04 -1.37 3.28
N GLU A 233 30.51 -2.35 4.07
CA GLU A 233 29.63 -3.19 4.89
C GLU A 233 28.89 -2.38 5.97
N LYS A 234 29.55 -1.38 6.58
CA LYS A 234 28.91 -0.45 7.53
C LYS A 234 27.89 0.45 6.84
N LYS A 235 28.16 0.91 5.60
CA LYS A 235 27.21 1.68 4.78
C LYS A 235 25.99 0.87 4.35
N ILE A 236 26.15 -0.42 4.05
CA ILE A 236 25.04 -1.30 3.62
C ILE A 236 24.22 -1.77 4.83
N ALA A 237 24.85 -2.06 5.98
CA ALA A 237 24.14 -2.32 7.22
C ALA A 237 23.31 -1.10 7.66
N ASN A 238 23.88 0.11 7.54
CA ASN A 238 23.14 1.36 7.74
C ASN A 238 22.07 1.59 6.64
N GLY A 239 22.25 1.03 5.45
CA GLY A 239 21.26 1.04 4.36
C GLY A 239 20.03 0.16 4.65
N CYS A 240 20.21 -1.03 5.23
CA CYS A 240 19.10 -1.87 5.66
C CYS A 240 18.38 -1.28 6.88
N VAL A 241 19.12 -0.67 7.82
CA VAL A 241 18.52 0.09 8.94
C VAL A 241 17.79 1.33 8.41
N GLY A 242 18.36 2.03 7.43
CA GLY A 242 17.73 3.16 6.75
C GLY A 242 16.46 2.76 6.00
N LEU A 243 16.45 1.64 5.29
CA LEU A 243 15.26 1.12 4.63
C LEU A 243 14.20 0.67 5.65
N PHE A 244 14.60 0.11 6.78
CA PHE A 244 13.69 -0.22 7.87
C PHE A 244 13.08 1.04 8.51
N ILE A 245 13.89 2.08 8.74
CA ILE A 245 13.44 3.38 9.24
C ILE A 245 12.55 4.07 8.21
N VAL A 246 12.86 3.99 6.92
CA VAL A 246 12.04 4.57 5.85
C VAL A 246 10.74 3.81 5.68
N VAL A 247 10.73 2.48 5.73
CA VAL A 247 9.49 1.69 5.69
C VAL A 247 8.66 1.96 6.94
N PHE A 248 9.28 2.02 8.12
CA PHE A 248 8.61 2.38 9.36
C PHE A 248 8.08 3.82 9.34
N ALA A 249 8.85 4.77 8.81
CA ALA A 249 8.45 6.17 8.65
C ALA A 249 7.38 6.32 7.58
N CYS A 250 7.42 5.56 6.49
CA CYS A 250 6.38 5.51 5.47
C CYS A 250 5.10 4.94 6.07
N ILE A 251 5.15 3.84 6.82
CA ILE A 251 4.00 3.29 7.55
C ILE A 251 3.47 4.32 8.56
N PHE A 252 4.35 4.99 9.30
CA PHE A 252 4.00 6.02 10.26
C PHE A 252 3.33 7.22 9.58
N ILE A 253 3.93 7.75 8.51
CA ILE A 253 3.41 8.86 7.70
C ILE A 253 2.07 8.46 7.06
N VAL A 254 1.94 7.23 6.57
CA VAL A 254 0.72 6.71 5.93
C VAL A 254 -0.40 6.45 6.94
N VAL A 255 -0.08 6.10 8.18
CA VAL A 255 -1.05 5.96 9.28
C VAL A 255 -1.48 7.32 9.85
N PHE A 256 -0.60 8.32 9.83
CA PHE A 256 -0.87 9.65 10.41
C PHE A 256 -1.39 10.70 9.43
N PHE A 257 -1.00 10.63 8.16
CA PHE A 257 -1.42 11.54 7.11
C PHE A 257 -2.36 10.78 6.17
N ASP A 258 -3.65 11.06 6.37
CA ASP A 258 -4.91 10.53 5.83
C ASP A 258 -5.00 10.34 4.29
N GLY A 259 -3.98 9.74 3.68
CA GLY A 259 -3.74 9.67 2.25
C GLY A 259 -4.15 8.35 1.59
N PHE A 260 -4.92 7.50 2.26
CA PHE A 260 -5.37 6.23 1.70
C PHE A 260 -6.80 5.90 2.10
N ARG A 261 -7.73 6.15 1.18
CA ARG A 261 -9.07 5.52 1.20
C ARG A 261 -9.00 3.97 1.19
N PHE A 262 -7.84 3.38 0.88
CA PHE A 262 -7.57 1.93 0.95
C PHE A 262 -7.27 1.42 2.37
N LEU A 263 -6.74 2.28 3.26
CA LEU A 263 -6.36 1.92 4.64
C LEU A 263 -7.53 1.95 5.62
N GLN A 264 -8.65 2.57 5.24
CA GLN A 264 -9.88 2.58 6.05
C GLN A 264 -10.46 1.18 6.28
N ASN A 265 -10.07 0.19 5.46
CA ASN A 265 -10.45 -1.21 5.61
C ASN A 265 -9.41 -2.07 6.37
N ILE A 266 -8.24 -1.53 6.71
CA ILE A 266 -7.17 -2.28 7.39
C ILE A 266 -7.39 -2.19 8.90
N LYS A 267 -8.09 -3.20 9.44
CA LYS A 267 -8.23 -3.42 10.89
C LYS A 267 -6.88 -3.80 11.52
N LEU A 268 -6.70 -3.53 12.83
CA LEU A 268 -5.50 -3.90 13.61
C LEU A 268 -5.17 -5.41 13.53
N VAL A 269 -6.18 -6.24 13.26
CA VAL A 269 -6.07 -7.69 13.01
C VAL A 269 -5.16 -8.02 11.82
N HIS A 270 -5.03 -7.13 10.84
CA HIS A 270 -4.17 -7.35 9.67
C HIS A 270 -2.69 -6.97 9.89
N ALA A 271 -2.38 -6.24 10.97
CA ALA A 271 -1.02 -5.82 11.30
C ALA A 271 0.03 -6.96 11.34
N PRO A 272 -0.21 -8.13 11.96
CA PRO A 272 0.76 -9.22 11.98
C PRO A 272 1.05 -9.80 10.58
N PHE A 273 0.05 -9.86 9.69
CA PHE A 273 0.23 -10.34 8.32
C PHE A 273 1.05 -9.36 7.48
N ILE A 274 0.78 -8.06 7.63
CA ILE A 274 1.54 -6.99 6.99
C ILE A 274 3.01 -7.02 7.48
N LEU A 275 3.21 -7.13 8.79
CA LEU A 275 4.54 -7.25 9.39
C LEU A 275 5.29 -8.48 8.89
N TYR A 276 4.63 -9.64 8.86
CA TYR A 276 5.21 -10.86 8.30
C TYR A 276 5.63 -10.67 6.84
N GLY A 277 4.79 -10.04 6.00
CA GLY A 277 5.11 -9.76 4.60
C GLY A 277 6.36 -8.89 4.44
N ILE A 278 6.47 -7.82 5.23
CA ILE A 278 7.65 -6.93 5.22
C ILE A 278 8.90 -7.69 5.65
N LEU A 279 8.83 -8.45 6.74
CA LEU A 279 9.96 -9.20 7.28
C LEU A 279 10.39 -10.36 6.34
N ALA A 280 9.44 -11.00 5.66
CA ALA A 280 9.71 -12.01 4.64
C ALA A 280 10.48 -11.41 3.45
N ILE A 281 10.06 -10.24 2.96
CA ILE A 281 10.78 -9.52 1.89
C ILE A 281 12.18 -9.12 2.35
N ALA A 282 12.32 -8.59 3.56
CA ALA A 282 13.64 -8.25 4.11
C ALA A 282 14.55 -9.49 4.22
N LEU A 283 14.00 -10.63 4.63
CA LEU A 283 14.72 -11.90 4.72
C LEU A 283 15.16 -12.38 3.33
N PHE A 284 14.31 -12.23 2.32
CA PHE A 284 14.63 -12.52 0.93
C PHE A 284 15.83 -11.70 0.42
N PHE A 285 15.85 -10.38 0.65
CA PHE A 285 17.00 -9.55 0.29
C PHE A 285 18.26 -9.94 1.06
N ARG A 286 18.11 -10.34 2.32
CA ARG A 286 19.25 -10.81 3.12
C ARG A 286 19.82 -12.14 2.59
N TYR A 287 18.95 -13.05 2.16
CA TYR A 287 19.34 -14.28 1.49
C TYR A 287 20.10 -14.00 0.18
N LEU A 288 19.61 -13.08 -0.65
CA LEU A 288 20.30 -12.62 -1.86
C LEU A 288 21.69 -12.04 -1.57
N TYR A 289 21.81 -11.24 -0.51
CA TYR A 289 23.10 -10.70 -0.08
C TYR A 289 24.07 -11.83 0.29
N TYR A 290 23.61 -12.83 1.03
CA TYR A 290 24.46 -13.97 1.39
C TYR A 290 24.90 -14.76 0.16
N LEU A 291 24.00 -15.01 -0.80
CA LEU A 291 24.37 -15.63 -2.09
C LEU A 291 25.41 -14.81 -2.85
N SER A 292 25.27 -13.47 -2.87
CA SER A 292 26.27 -12.58 -3.46
C SER A 292 27.62 -12.66 -2.75
N SER A 293 27.63 -12.78 -1.42
CA SER A 293 28.84 -12.98 -0.63
C SER A 293 29.52 -14.32 -0.98
N LEU A 294 28.74 -15.41 -1.06
CA LEU A 294 29.27 -16.70 -1.51
C LEU A 294 29.89 -16.61 -2.91
N ARG A 295 29.24 -15.89 -3.84
CA ARG A 295 29.78 -15.72 -5.19
C ARG A 295 31.07 -14.90 -5.24
N LYS A 296 31.30 -14.01 -4.27
CA LYS A 296 32.56 -13.27 -4.16
C LYS A 296 33.70 -14.11 -3.58
N ASN A 297 33.36 -15.12 -2.77
CA ASN A 297 34.35 -15.98 -2.13
C ASN A 297 34.78 -17.15 -3.00
N HIS A 298 33.95 -17.54 -3.97
CA HIS A 298 34.20 -18.64 -4.90
C HIS A 298 34.21 -18.11 -6.34
N ASN A 299 35.41 -18.06 -6.93
CA ASN A 299 35.60 -17.82 -8.35
C ASN A 299 35.21 -19.06 -9.17
N ASP A 300 35.43 -20.25 -8.62
CA ASP A 300 35.06 -21.51 -9.23
C ASP A 300 33.54 -21.77 -9.13
N ASP A 301 32.92 -22.09 -10.26
CA ASP A 301 31.47 -22.31 -10.34
C ASP A 301 31.01 -23.55 -9.56
N GLU A 302 31.81 -24.62 -9.54
CA GLU A 302 31.45 -25.85 -8.83
C GLU A 302 31.51 -25.63 -7.32
N ASN A 303 32.60 -25.04 -6.82
CA ASN A 303 32.72 -24.70 -5.40
C ASN A 303 31.61 -23.76 -4.95
N PHE A 304 31.28 -22.75 -5.78
CA PHE A 304 30.12 -21.90 -5.53
C PHE A 304 28.82 -22.72 -5.46
N PHE A 305 28.61 -23.64 -6.39
CA PHE A 305 27.40 -24.47 -6.40
C PHE A 305 27.31 -25.41 -5.19
N GLU A 306 28.44 -25.97 -4.75
CA GLU A 306 28.49 -26.78 -3.54
C GLU A 306 28.24 -25.95 -2.29
N ALA A 307 28.83 -24.76 -2.19
CA ALA A 307 28.61 -23.83 -1.09
C ALA A 307 27.13 -23.41 -0.97
N VAL A 308 26.48 -23.07 -2.07
CA VAL A 308 25.05 -22.73 -2.08
C VAL A 308 24.19 -23.96 -1.72
N THR A 309 24.50 -25.13 -2.26
CA THR A 309 23.75 -26.36 -1.95
C THR A 309 23.89 -26.74 -0.48
N SER A 310 25.10 -26.65 0.08
CA SER A 310 25.36 -26.96 1.48
C SER A 310 24.67 -25.97 2.43
N PHE A 311 24.64 -24.68 2.07
CA PHE A 311 23.90 -23.66 2.80
C PHE A 311 22.39 -23.92 2.79
N ASN A 312 21.81 -24.18 1.60
CA ASN A 312 20.38 -24.41 1.45
C ASN A 312 19.93 -25.72 2.13
N ARG A 313 20.78 -26.76 2.13
CA ARG A 313 20.50 -28.00 2.85
C ARG A 313 20.39 -27.79 4.36
N LYS A 314 21.23 -26.94 4.94
CA LYS A 314 21.18 -26.61 6.38
C LYS A 314 20.04 -25.65 6.72
N ASN A 315 19.67 -24.77 5.80
CA ASN A 315 18.71 -23.70 6.03
C ASN A 315 17.44 -23.82 5.17
N PHE A 316 17.02 -25.04 4.82
CA PHE A 316 15.84 -25.26 3.96
C PHE A 316 14.56 -24.68 4.58
N TRP A 317 14.50 -24.57 5.92
CA TRP A 317 13.39 -23.97 6.66
C TRP A 317 13.16 -22.49 6.31
N LEU A 318 14.12 -21.78 5.70
CA LEU A 318 13.97 -20.38 5.33
C LEU A 318 12.85 -20.16 4.31
N ILE A 319 12.51 -21.19 3.54
CA ILE A 319 11.40 -21.16 2.59
C ILE A 319 10.06 -20.93 3.30
N ILE A 320 9.89 -21.43 4.52
CA ILE A 320 8.68 -21.24 5.34
C ILE A 320 8.51 -19.76 5.75
N PHE A 321 9.62 -19.05 5.98
CA PHE A 321 9.62 -17.65 6.39
C PHE A 321 9.55 -16.68 5.21
N SER A 322 10.04 -17.09 4.05
CA SER A 322 9.98 -16.30 2.82
C SER A 322 9.82 -17.23 1.62
N PRO A 323 8.59 -17.48 1.17
CA PRO A 323 8.31 -18.32 -0.01
C PRO A 323 9.01 -17.84 -1.29
N LEU A 324 9.32 -16.54 -1.40
CA LEU A 324 10.08 -15.97 -2.51
C LEU A 324 11.46 -16.63 -2.72
N ILE A 325 12.05 -17.20 -1.67
CA ILE A 325 13.34 -17.91 -1.75
C ILE A 325 13.20 -19.16 -2.64
N LEU A 326 12.03 -19.79 -2.69
CA LEU A 326 11.79 -20.97 -3.52
C LEU A 326 12.03 -20.68 -5.00
N ILE A 327 11.63 -19.51 -5.49
CA ILE A 327 11.80 -19.11 -6.90
C ILE A 327 13.30 -19.04 -7.25
N LEU A 328 14.12 -18.47 -6.36
CA LEU A 328 15.57 -18.41 -6.54
C LEU A 328 16.19 -19.81 -6.53
N LEU A 329 15.73 -20.69 -5.64
CA LEU A 329 16.20 -22.07 -5.56
C LEU A 329 15.89 -22.84 -6.85
N LEU A 330 14.69 -22.68 -7.40
CA LEU A 330 14.31 -23.31 -8.66
C LEU A 330 15.19 -22.82 -9.83
N ASN A 331 15.38 -21.50 -9.96
CA ASN A 331 16.27 -20.93 -10.98
C ASN A 331 17.71 -21.43 -10.82
N TYR A 332 18.17 -21.53 -9.58
CA TYR A 332 19.48 -22.05 -9.25
C TYR A 332 19.65 -23.52 -9.62
N LEU A 333 18.66 -24.37 -9.31
CA LEU A 333 18.66 -25.79 -9.70
C LEU A 333 18.65 -25.96 -11.21
N PHE A 334 17.91 -25.12 -11.93
CA PHE A 334 17.90 -25.12 -13.39
C PHE A 334 19.27 -24.74 -13.97
N LYS A 335 19.91 -23.69 -13.42
CA LYS A 335 21.27 -23.29 -13.82
C LYS A 335 22.29 -24.40 -13.56
N ARG A 336 22.23 -25.04 -12.38
CA ARG A 336 23.10 -26.17 -12.03
C ARG A 336 22.88 -27.37 -12.95
N SER A 337 21.62 -27.70 -13.27
CA SER A 337 21.29 -28.80 -14.17
C SER A 337 21.86 -28.59 -15.57
N LYS A 338 21.80 -27.37 -16.12
CA LYS A 338 22.44 -27.03 -17.40
C LYS A 338 23.95 -27.19 -17.36
N ASN A 339 24.59 -26.79 -16.26
CA ASN A 339 26.04 -26.84 -16.09
C ASN A 339 26.56 -28.22 -15.66
N ILE A 340 25.70 -29.21 -15.41
CA ILE A 340 26.13 -30.52 -14.91
C ILE A 340 27.08 -31.23 -15.89
N TYR A 341 26.91 -31.00 -17.20
CA TYR A 341 27.77 -31.58 -18.23
C TYR A 341 29.14 -30.91 -18.30
N ARG A 342 29.25 -29.65 -17.88
CA ARG A 342 30.53 -28.90 -17.80
C ARG A 342 31.48 -29.54 -16.77
N PHE A 343 30.92 -30.08 -15.68
CA PHE A 343 31.68 -30.63 -14.55
C PHE A 343 31.91 -32.15 -14.61
N LYS A 344 31.46 -32.84 -15.66
CA LYS A 344 31.72 -34.28 -15.78
C LYS A 344 33.21 -34.54 -16.03
N PRO A 345 33.82 -35.49 -15.29
CA PRO A 345 35.23 -35.81 -15.49
C PRO A 345 35.49 -36.30 -16.91
N ILE A 346 36.58 -35.82 -17.48
CA ILE A 346 37.07 -36.27 -18.78
C ILE A 346 38.09 -37.39 -18.60
N LEU A 347 38.26 -38.22 -19.62
CA LEU A 347 39.22 -39.32 -19.60
C LEU A 347 40.52 -38.92 -20.29
N ASP A 348 41.63 -39.30 -19.68
CA ASP A 348 42.99 -39.27 -20.22
C ASP A 348 43.14 -40.33 -21.34
N GLU A 349 44.21 -40.26 -22.14
CA GLU A 349 44.64 -41.27 -23.12
C GLU A 349 44.67 -42.68 -22.53
N LYS A 350 45.01 -42.80 -21.23
CA LYS A 350 45.00 -44.07 -20.48
C LYS A 350 43.62 -44.49 -19.94
N GLN A 351 42.53 -43.83 -20.37
CA GLN A 351 41.16 -44.04 -19.90
C GLN A 351 40.98 -43.84 -18.37
N LYS A 352 41.81 -42.98 -17.77
CA LYS A 352 41.67 -42.58 -16.36
C LYS A 352 40.97 -41.23 -16.26
N GLU A 353 40.15 -41.04 -15.24
CA GLU A 353 39.51 -39.76 -14.96
C GLU A 353 40.54 -38.68 -14.63
N MET A 354 40.43 -37.54 -15.30
CA MET A 354 41.21 -36.34 -15.04
C MET A 354 40.54 -35.51 -13.94
N ILE A 355 41.34 -34.79 -13.17
CA ILE A 355 40.89 -33.93 -12.08
C ILE A 355 40.80 -32.50 -12.60
N ARG A 356 39.70 -31.79 -12.31
CA ARG A 356 39.60 -30.37 -12.68
C ARG A 356 40.44 -29.53 -11.72
N VAL A 357 41.22 -28.62 -12.26
CA VAL A 357 42.01 -27.65 -11.48
C VAL A 357 41.06 -26.64 -10.85
N ASP A 358 41.13 -26.51 -9.53
CA ASP A 358 40.30 -25.59 -8.76
C ASP A 358 40.67 -24.12 -9.07
N ARG A 359 39.69 -23.35 -9.58
CA ARG A 359 39.86 -21.93 -9.91
C ARG A 359 39.82 -21.00 -8.71
N ASP A 360 39.40 -21.47 -7.52
CA ASP A 360 39.55 -20.70 -6.28
C ASP A 360 41.02 -20.64 -5.84
N VAL A 361 41.78 -21.71 -6.11
CA VAL A 361 43.23 -21.77 -5.83
C VAL A 361 44.03 -21.16 -6.99
N ASN A 362 43.69 -21.52 -8.23
CA ASN A 362 44.36 -21.01 -9.43
C ASN A 362 43.49 -19.97 -10.17
N VAL A 363 43.28 -18.82 -9.53
CA VAL A 363 42.48 -17.72 -10.09
C VAL A 363 43.02 -17.24 -11.43
N GLU A 364 44.35 -17.17 -11.55
CA GLU A 364 45.00 -16.67 -12.77
C GLU A 364 44.99 -17.69 -13.92
N GLY A 365 44.76 -18.97 -13.65
CA GLY A 365 44.89 -20.05 -14.63
C GLY A 365 46.32 -20.29 -15.12
N LYS A 366 47.33 -19.79 -14.39
CA LYS A 366 48.74 -20.00 -14.74
C LYS A 366 49.22 -21.38 -14.23
N PRO A 367 50.15 -22.04 -14.94
CA PRO A 367 50.77 -21.66 -16.21
C PRO A 367 49.96 -22.08 -17.46
N PHE A 368 48.76 -22.63 -17.29
CA PHE A 368 48.03 -23.33 -18.34
C PHE A 368 47.41 -22.41 -19.40
N LEU A 369 46.86 -21.26 -19.00
CA LEU A 369 46.18 -20.33 -19.92
C LEU A 369 47.15 -19.32 -20.54
N SER A 370 46.99 -19.12 -21.85
CA SER A 370 47.67 -18.04 -22.57
C SER A 370 47.15 -16.67 -22.17
N ALA A 371 47.93 -15.61 -22.44
CA ALA A 371 47.52 -14.23 -22.13
C ALA A 371 46.22 -13.80 -22.86
N GLY A 372 45.98 -14.34 -24.06
CA GLY A 372 44.76 -14.10 -24.84
C GLY A 372 43.53 -14.76 -24.22
N GLN A 373 43.64 -16.04 -23.85
CA GLN A 373 42.57 -16.78 -23.15
C GLN A 373 42.23 -16.15 -21.81
N ARG A 374 43.24 -15.71 -21.04
CA ARG A 374 43.00 -14.94 -19.81
C ARG A 374 42.24 -13.64 -20.09
N LYS A 375 42.52 -12.99 -21.22
CA LYS A 375 41.79 -11.77 -21.58
C LYS A 375 40.34 -12.07 -21.97
N GLU A 376 40.08 -13.19 -22.65
CA GLU A 376 38.73 -13.69 -22.96
C GLU A 376 37.92 -13.99 -21.68
N GLU A 377 38.54 -14.55 -20.64
CA GLU A 377 37.90 -14.72 -19.32
C GLU A 377 37.61 -13.38 -18.65
N MET A 378 38.57 -12.44 -18.69
CA MET A 378 38.39 -11.11 -18.09
C MET A 378 37.26 -10.31 -18.73
N VAL A 379 37.02 -10.49 -20.04
CA VAL A 379 35.88 -9.87 -20.75
C VAL A 379 34.62 -10.74 -20.73
N LYS A 380 34.66 -11.90 -20.06
CA LYS A 380 33.54 -12.86 -19.90
C LYS A 380 32.98 -13.40 -21.21
N VAL A 381 33.84 -13.62 -22.20
CA VAL A 381 33.45 -14.21 -23.48
C VAL A 381 33.53 -15.73 -23.43
N TYR A 382 34.61 -16.24 -22.86
CA TYR A 382 34.82 -17.66 -22.61
C TYR A 382 35.22 -17.88 -21.17
N ASP A 383 34.73 -18.97 -20.58
CA ASP A 383 35.31 -19.56 -19.37
C ASP A 383 36.14 -20.77 -19.77
N TYR A 384 37.36 -20.89 -19.23
CA TYR A 384 38.22 -22.03 -19.47
C TYR A 384 38.34 -22.92 -18.24
N ASP A 385 37.99 -24.20 -18.43
CA ASP A 385 38.17 -25.25 -17.44
C ASP A 385 39.44 -26.04 -17.77
N ILE A 386 40.33 -26.17 -16.79
CA ILE A 386 41.59 -26.90 -16.94
C ILE A 386 41.43 -28.25 -16.25
N TRP A 387 41.74 -29.32 -16.96
CA TRP A 387 41.72 -30.68 -16.46
C TRP A 387 43.14 -31.24 -16.48
N GLU A 388 43.55 -31.86 -15.37
CA GLU A 388 44.88 -32.43 -15.20
C GLU A 388 44.78 -33.94 -14.96
N SER A 389 45.66 -34.71 -15.59
CA SER A 389 45.75 -36.16 -15.34
C SER A 389 46.21 -36.43 -13.91
N SER A 390 45.84 -37.57 -13.35
CA SER A 390 46.33 -38.05 -12.03
C SER A 390 47.86 -38.10 -11.92
N ASP A 391 48.57 -38.25 -13.05
CA ASP A 391 50.04 -38.25 -13.10
C ASP A 391 50.66 -36.83 -13.19
N GLY A 392 49.83 -35.77 -13.34
CA GLY A 392 50.26 -34.37 -13.52
C GLY A 392 50.93 -34.03 -14.87
N LYS A 393 50.95 -34.99 -15.81
CA LYS A 393 51.70 -34.88 -17.07
C LYS A 393 50.89 -34.36 -18.25
N GLN A 394 49.58 -34.60 -18.24
CA GLN A 394 48.67 -34.20 -19.30
C GLN A 394 47.69 -33.16 -18.76
N HIS A 395 47.44 -32.13 -19.55
CA HIS A 395 46.43 -31.12 -19.27
C HIS A 395 45.55 -30.89 -20.49
N VAL A 396 44.25 -30.77 -20.27
CA VAL A 396 43.24 -30.49 -21.30
C VAL A 396 42.47 -29.25 -20.90
N ILE A 397 42.38 -28.30 -21.83
CA ILE A 397 41.66 -27.05 -21.62
C ILE A 397 40.33 -27.13 -22.39
N LYS A 398 39.21 -27.02 -21.67
CA LYS A 398 37.87 -26.92 -22.24
C LYS A 398 37.39 -25.49 -22.21
N GLN A 399 36.79 -25.03 -23.30
CA GLN A 399 36.26 -23.68 -23.44
C GLN A 399 34.73 -23.69 -23.44
N TRP A 400 34.12 -22.77 -22.72
CA TRP A 400 32.67 -22.64 -22.60
C TRP A 400 32.24 -21.20 -22.86
N PRO A 401 31.21 -20.93 -23.68
CA PRO A 401 30.71 -19.58 -23.88
C PRO A 401 30.15 -19.00 -22.57
N ALA A 402 30.53 -17.77 -22.26
CA ALA A 402 30.17 -17.07 -21.04
C ALA A 402 29.17 -15.91 -21.28
N GLU A 403 28.95 -15.07 -20.28
CA GLU A 403 27.87 -14.06 -20.24
C GLU A 403 27.89 -13.08 -21.43
N GLU A 404 29.08 -12.69 -21.88
CA GLU A 404 29.28 -11.68 -22.93
C GLU A 404 29.72 -12.32 -24.27
N TYR A 405 29.46 -13.61 -24.47
CA TYR A 405 29.91 -14.34 -25.66
C TYR A 405 29.46 -13.70 -26.98
N ASP A 406 28.20 -13.28 -27.06
CA ASP A 406 27.59 -12.69 -28.26
C ASP A 406 28.00 -11.22 -28.47
N THR A 407 28.47 -10.55 -27.43
CA THR A 407 28.90 -9.14 -27.46
C THR A 407 30.25 -8.96 -28.17
N PHE A 408 31.09 -9.98 -28.16
CA PHE A 408 32.42 -9.94 -28.77
C PHE A 408 32.54 -10.92 -29.93
N ILE A 409 33.35 -10.59 -30.92
CA ILE A 409 33.70 -11.46 -32.04
C ILE A 409 35.20 -11.73 -32.08
N GLN A 410 35.59 -12.69 -32.94
CA GLN A 410 36.99 -13.06 -33.13
C GLN A 410 37.76 -11.92 -33.79
N CYS A 411 38.85 -11.50 -33.16
CA CYS A 411 39.72 -10.47 -33.72
C CYS A 411 40.51 -11.03 -34.90
N PRO A 412 40.54 -10.35 -36.07
CA PRO A 412 41.30 -10.82 -37.23
C PRO A 412 42.82 -10.85 -37.01
N ASP A 413 43.35 -10.02 -36.11
CA ASP A 413 44.80 -9.90 -35.90
C ASP A 413 45.32 -10.91 -34.87
N CYS A 414 44.61 -11.06 -33.74
CA CYS A 414 45.06 -11.91 -32.63
C CYS A 414 44.28 -13.21 -32.47
N SER A 415 43.28 -13.48 -33.31
CA SER A 415 42.43 -14.70 -33.29
C SER A 415 41.65 -14.97 -32.00
N PHE A 416 41.79 -14.16 -30.95
CA PHE A 416 41.00 -14.22 -29.73
C PHE A 416 39.67 -13.46 -29.88
N ARG A 417 38.61 -13.97 -29.27
CA ARG A 417 37.26 -13.39 -29.26
C ARG A 417 37.17 -12.26 -28.24
N THR A 418 37.87 -11.16 -28.55
CA THR A 418 37.93 -9.97 -27.69
C THR A 418 37.65 -8.68 -28.46
N TYR A 419 37.10 -8.80 -29.68
CA TYR A 419 36.77 -7.67 -30.55
C TYR A 419 35.33 -7.22 -30.32
N GLN A 420 35.15 -6.02 -29.76
CA GLN A 420 33.84 -5.43 -29.51
C GLN A 420 33.46 -4.52 -30.69
N LEU A 421 32.28 -4.76 -31.25
CA LEU A 421 31.73 -3.92 -32.31
C LEU A 421 30.99 -2.69 -31.74
N ASP A 422 30.98 -1.61 -32.51
CA ASP A 422 30.16 -0.41 -32.29
C ASP A 422 30.33 0.22 -30.89
N LYS A 423 31.52 0.10 -30.30
CA LYS A 423 31.82 0.66 -28.98
C LYS A 423 31.80 2.19 -29.06
N GLN A 424 30.89 2.80 -28.31
CA GLN A 424 30.78 4.25 -28.21
C GLN A 424 31.78 4.78 -27.18
N VAL A 425 32.72 5.60 -27.63
CA VAL A 425 33.68 6.30 -26.78
C VAL A 425 33.30 7.78 -26.74
N PRO A 426 32.81 8.30 -25.59
CA PRO A 426 32.44 9.71 -25.49
C PRO A 426 33.69 10.58 -25.65
N VAL A 427 33.62 11.56 -26.54
CA VAL A 427 34.66 12.58 -26.74
C VAL A 427 34.28 13.86 -26.00
N THR A 428 32.99 14.20 -26.01
CA THR A 428 32.42 15.27 -25.18
C THR A 428 31.21 14.71 -24.45
N THR A 429 31.18 14.88 -23.13
CA THR A 429 30.08 14.38 -22.29
C THR A 429 28.82 15.22 -22.52
N ALA A 430 27.68 14.55 -22.63
CA ALA A 430 26.39 15.24 -22.69
C ALA A 430 26.09 15.89 -21.33
N THR A 431 25.53 17.10 -21.37
CA THR A 431 25.07 17.84 -20.20
C THR A 431 23.56 18.08 -20.31
N TYR A 432 22.96 18.64 -19.26
CA TYR A 432 21.55 19.06 -19.29
C TYR A 432 21.29 20.22 -20.26
N SER A 433 22.33 20.93 -20.71
CA SER A 433 22.24 22.08 -21.61
C SER A 433 22.80 21.84 -23.01
N HIS A 434 23.72 20.87 -23.19
CA HIS A 434 24.39 20.61 -24.46
C HIS A 434 24.48 19.11 -24.76
N ALA A 435 24.16 18.75 -26.01
CA ALA A 435 24.38 17.40 -26.54
C ALA A 435 25.88 17.08 -26.58
N GLY A 436 26.21 15.84 -26.24
CA GLY A 436 27.59 15.34 -26.32
C GLY A 436 27.91 14.79 -27.70
N LYS A 437 29.16 14.39 -27.92
CA LYS A 437 29.61 13.65 -29.11
C LYS A 437 30.39 12.43 -28.67
N ALA A 438 30.10 11.29 -29.27
CA ALA A 438 30.85 10.05 -29.14
C ALA A 438 31.42 9.64 -30.50
N LYS A 439 32.59 9.00 -30.50
CA LYS A 439 33.08 8.26 -31.65
C LYS A 439 32.70 6.79 -31.48
N VAL A 440 32.20 6.18 -32.54
CA VAL A 440 31.92 4.74 -32.62
C VAL A 440 33.16 4.07 -33.17
N VAL A 441 33.72 3.14 -32.40
CA VAL A 441 34.93 2.40 -32.78
C VAL A 441 34.70 0.90 -32.56
N ASN A 442 35.30 0.08 -33.40
CA ASN A 442 35.52 -1.33 -33.07
C ASN A 442 36.85 -1.45 -32.36
N GLU A 443 36.90 -2.12 -31.22
CA GLU A 443 38.12 -2.23 -30.42
C GLU A 443 38.36 -3.66 -29.95
N CYS A 444 39.60 -4.14 -30.13
CA CYS A 444 40.06 -5.39 -29.53
C CYS A 444 40.58 -5.14 -28.12
N SER A 445 39.98 -5.80 -27.13
CA SER A 445 40.39 -5.66 -25.73
C SER A 445 41.78 -6.24 -25.44
N PHE A 446 42.24 -7.22 -26.24
CA PHE A 446 43.55 -7.87 -26.11
C PHE A 446 44.66 -7.14 -26.88
N CYS A 447 44.61 -7.11 -28.22
CA CYS A 447 45.67 -6.52 -29.04
C CYS A 447 45.58 -4.99 -29.20
N LYS A 448 44.52 -4.35 -28.65
CA LYS A 448 44.29 -2.89 -28.73
C LYS A 448 44.11 -2.34 -30.14
N LYS A 449 43.87 -3.19 -31.14
CA LYS A 449 43.43 -2.75 -32.48
C LYS A 449 42.15 -1.93 -32.35
N THR A 450 42.13 -0.76 -32.99
CA THR A 450 40.96 0.11 -33.04
C THR A 450 40.64 0.49 -34.49
N GLU A 451 39.38 0.34 -34.89
CA GLU A 451 38.87 0.77 -36.19
C GLU A 451 37.78 1.81 -35.95
N PHE A 452 37.96 3.01 -36.51
CA PHE A 452 36.97 4.07 -36.41
C PHE A 452 35.85 3.84 -37.43
N ILE A 453 34.60 3.94 -36.98
CA ILE A 453 33.42 3.80 -37.85
C ILE A 453 32.84 5.16 -38.16
N SER A 454 32.31 5.85 -37.14
CA SER A 454 31.56 7.09 -37.34
C SER A 454 31.49 7.94 -36.08
N TRP A 455 31.02 9.18 -36.25
CA TRP A 455 30.66 10.07 -35.15
C TRP A 455 29.17 9.95 -34.84
N VAL A 456 28.80 9.89 -33.56
CA VAL A 456 27.41 9.86 -33.09
C VAL A 456 27.19 10.98 -32.07
N ALA A 457 26.03 11.63 -32.13
CA ALA A 457 25.63 12.64 -31.16
C ALA A 457 24.99 11.96 -29.93
N LEU A 458 25.43 12.35 -28.73
CA LEU A 458 24.84 11.90 -27.47
C LEU A 458 23.72 12.85 -27.06
N PRO A 459 22.50 12.36 -26.80
CA PRO A 459 21.38 13.23 -26.40
C PRO A 459 21.65 13.91 -25.06
N MET A 460 21.03 15.08 -24.86
CA MET A 460 21.11 15.84 -23.61
C MET A 460 20.53 15.04 -22.43
N LEU A 461 21.12 15.22 -21.25
CA LEU A 461 20.60 14.62 -20.03
C LEU A 461 19.24 15.25 -19.66
N VAL A 462 18.29 14.44 -19.19
CA VAL A 462 16.96 14.89 -18.73
C VAL A 462 16.87 14.75 -17.21
N GLN A 463 16.39 15.80 -16.53
CA GLN A 463 16.15 15.75 -15.08
C GLN A 463 14.86 14.96 -14.79
N SER A 464 14.98 13.87 -14.02
CA SER A 464 13.84 13.20 -13.43
C SER A 464 13.35 14.01 -12.22
N SER A 465 12.14 14.56 -12.30
CA SER A 465 11.51 15.31 -11.21
C SER A 465 11.02 14.37 -10.10
N SER A 466 11.85 14.13 -9.09
CA SER A 466 11.40 13.65 -7.77
C SER A 466 11.38 14.82 -6.80
N SER A 467 10.17 15.31 -6.52
CA SER A 467 9.90 16.42 -5.61
C SER A 467 10.08 15.99 -4.15
N SER A 468 11.23 16.31 -3.56
CA SER A 468 11.48 16.28 -2.11
C SER A 468 11.16 17.64 -1.49
N GLY A 469 9.89 17.85 -1.15
CA GLY A 469 9.44 19.01 -0.38
C GLY A 469 9.87 18.86 1.08
N SER A 470 10.76 19.74 1.53
CA SER A 470 11.15 19.91 2.93
C SER A 470 10.23 20.96 3.55
N SER A 471 9.52 20.61 4.62
CA SER A 471 8.82 21.59 5.46
C SER A 471 9.08 21.30 6.93
N SER A 472 9.74 22.27 7.56
CA SER A 472 9.99 22.42 8.98
C SER A 472 8.68 22.45 9.78
N SER A 473 8.58 21.59 10.79
CA SER A 473 7.50 21.61 11.78
C SER A 473 7.90 22.42 13.01
N SER A 474 7.17 23.49 13.29
CA SER A 474 7.09 24.10 14.63
C SER A 474 5.94 23.45 15.41
N SER A 475 6.27 22.95 16.59
CA SER A 475 5.35 22.34 17.56
C SER A 475 4.45 23.35 18.24
N SER A 476 3.17 23.01 18.40
CA SER A 476 2.33 23.54 19.48
C SER A 476 1.40 22.44 19.99
N SER A 477 1.49 22.23 21.30
CA SER A 477 0.72 21.32 22.14
C SER A 477 -0.57 21.97 22.65
N SER A 478 -1.68 21.22 22.67
CA SER A 478 -2.85 21.39 23.57
C SER A 478 -3.93 20.38 23.17
N SER A 479 -4.19 19.32 23.94
CA SER A 479 -5.07 19.22 25.12
C SER A 479 -6.48 18.76 24.78
N SER A 480 -6.87 17.67 25.45
CA SER A 480 -8.13 16.94 25.44
C SER A 480 -9.37 17.79 25.68
N SER A 481 -10.42 17.54 24.90
CA SER A 481 -11.82 17.81 25.27
C SER A 481 -12.70 16.67 24.75
N SER A 482 -13.50 16.11 25.65
CA SER A 482 -14.50 15.09 25.41
C SER A 482 -15.65 15.67 24.59
N SER A 483 -15.66 15.39 23.28
CA SER A 483 -16.74 15.77 22.36
C SER A 483 -17.79 14.68 22.27
N SER A 484 -19.06 15.04 22.46
CA SER A 484 -20.25 14.22 22.18
C SER A 484 -20.47 14.06 20.66
N SER A 485 -19.56 13.32 20.02
CA SER A 485 -19.64 12.97 18.60
C SER A 485 -20.48 11.70 18.42
N TRP A 486 -21.08 11.54 17.23
CA TRP A 486 -21.64 10.25 16.82
C TRP A 486 -20.60 9.14 16.98
N GLY A 487 -21.07 7.92 17.28
CA GLY A 487 -20.19 6.81 17.63
C GLY A 487 -19.34 6.26 16.48
N GLY A 488 -19.49 6.77 15.25
CA GLY A 488 -18.67 6.44 14.08
C GLY A 488 -19.14 5.20 13.30
N GLY A 489 -20.44 4.92 13.30
CA GLY A 489 -21.06 3.84 12.54
C GLY A 489 -21.01 4.06 11.03
N SER A 490 -21.11 2.96 10.27
CA SER A 490 -21.15 2.97 8.80
C SER A 490 -22.28 2.09 8.28
N SER A 491 -22.87 2.45 7.14
CA SER A 491 -23.93 1.66 6.49
C SER A 491 -23.37 0.81 5.34
N SER A 492 -23.81 -0.45 5.21
CA SER A 492 -23.44 -1.38 4.13
C SER A 492 -24.24 -1.20 2.84
N GLY A 493 -25.16 -0.24 2.79
CA GLY A 493 -25.97 0.05 1.60
C GLY A 493 -27.44 -0.37 1.68
N GLY A 494 -27.95 -0.75 2.87
CA GLY A 494 -29.38 -0.92 3.13
C GLY A 494 -30.08 0.44 3.28
N GLY A 495 -31.24 0.61 2.64
CA GLY A 495 -31.98 1.85 2.74
C GLY A 495 -33.27 1.85 1.91
N THR A 496 -34.38 2.15 2.59
CA THR A 496 -35.72 2.18 2.01
C THR A 496 -36.25 3.60 1.96
N GLY A 497 -37.03 3.93 0.95
CA GLY A 497 -37.62 5.26 0.81
C GLY A 497 -38.81 5.28 -0.11
N GLY A 498 -39.42 6.46 -0.20
CA GLY A 498 -40.61 6.67 -1.02
C GLY A 498 -40.96 8.14 -1.14
N SER A 499 -42.10 8.38 -1.78
CA SER A 499 -42.67 9.71 -1.96
C SER A 499 -44.09 9.79 -1.41
N TRP A 500 -44.59 11.00 -1.15
CA TRP A 500 -45.96 11.24 -0.69
C TRP A 500 -46.76 12.23 -1.53
#